data_AF-B7FVS0-F1
#
_entry.id   AF-B7FVS0-F1
#
_cell.length_a   1.000
_cell.length_b   1.000
_cell.length_c   1.000
_cell.angle_alpha   90.00
_cell.angle_beta   90.00
_cell.angle_gamma   90.00
#
_symmetry.space_group_name_H-M   'P 1'
#
loop_
_entity.id
_entity.type
_entity.pdbx_description
1 polymer ?
#
loop_
_entity_poly.entity_id
_entity_poly.type
_entity_poly.pdbx_seq_one_letter_code
_entity_poly.pdbx_strand_id
1 'polypeptide(L)'
;MTALIVTMVGGLLMVGSSSSVNRPVEAFQNQRIFRTTSVTRSQRQGGLPLRMTFLSMPPSQLSSSSGEFSYQDESQSTDDDSQLLGYLPDNGSSLPPLTKSLVRKATENYIYGTIRRPITFDQLISAIEEEYRCTDVPLRVGSAFFDVSSSGEEVDESIAEVLSMAALHRIPKEITLELVAESLADASTSWVESISIFAQNGWDAVSFPKGLALRPKRKYATDLTNSPKTLFGWRQQKALVEAARRAVSHASVATAPKRRLKSRDEFLSFMATQLSATANPSKKVTKEDLLFFPRSIPMQKISFSQIAKKLKRTADRQYAMLKAQGRAGFLAYAYFNFVFYTAGILWQWRRVAPADPFSNSSVMVICLRKFGRVFGSLYILSSILKLPKLFSAVAMAPAAKLTLERAKKKLNVGDNYASALIVGLLAILWSGIVAVPFFTEYARLRRFLYLDRVVQGYVFQPV
;
A
#
# COMPACT_ATOMS: atom_id res chain seq x y z
N MET A 1 -17.59 37.23 0.17
CA MET A 1 -17.75 36.42 1.41
C MET A 1 -16.80 35.24 1.48
N THR A 2 -16.65 34.40 0.44
CA THR A 2 -15.61 33.35 0.36
C THR A 2 -14.19 33.92 0.39
N ALA A 3 -13.94 35.06 -0.27
CA ALA A 3 -12.67 35.78 -0.16
C ALA A 3 -12.34 36.23 1.28
N LEU A 4 -13.36 36.59 2.07
CA LEU A 4 -13.24 37.14 3.42
C LEU A 4 -12.92 36.07 4.48
N ILE A 5 -13.37 34.83 4.25
CA ILE A 5 -13.01 33.66 5.08
C ILE A 5 -11.57 33.23 4.79
N VAL A 6 -11.13 33.28 3.53
CA VAL A 6 -9.73 33.05 3.16
C VAL A 6 -8.81 34.15 3.72
N THR A 7 -9.25 35.42 3.76
CA THR A 7 -8.47 36.51 4.38
C THR A 7 -8.47 36.46 5.90
N MET A 8 -9.52 35.97 6.58
CA MET A 8 -9.48 35.81 8.04
C MET A 8 -8.62 34.64 8.48
N VAL A 9 -8.64 33.52 7.74
CA VAL A 9 -7.74 32.38 8.02
C VAL A 9 -6.30 32.71 7.61
N GLY A 10 -6.08 33.43 6.52
CA GLY A 10 -4.76 33.95 6.12
C GLY A 10 -4.24 35.07 7.03
N GLY A 11 -5.11 35.95 7.53
CA GLY A 11 -4.79 37.06 8.43
C GLY A 11 -4.37 36.59 9.82
N LEU A 12 -4.97 35.51 10.34
CA LEU A 12 -4.49 34.88 11.58
C LEU A 12 -3.11 34.23 11.44
N LEU A 13 -2.67 33.93 10.22
CA LEU A 13 -1.34 33.36 9.93
C LEU A 13 -0.27 34.42 9.63
N MET A 14 -0.67 35.65 9.23
CA MET A 14 0.23 36.72 8.78
C MET A 14 0.35 37.91 9.74
N VAL A 15 -0.51 38.06 10.76
CA VAL A 15 -0.38 39.15 11.75
C VAL A 15 0.61 38.75 12.85
N GLY A 16 1.89 39.10 12.63
CA GLY A 16 2.92 39.00 13.66
C GLY A 16 4.36 39.01 13.16
N SER A 17 4.70 39.82 12.15
CA SER A 17 6.10 40.08 11.76
C SER A 17 6.32 41.58 11.58
N SER A 18 6.20 42.34 12.66
CA SER A 18 6.59 43.75 12.70
C SER A 18 6.96 44.15 14.13
N SER A 19 8.17 43.81 14.54
CA SER A 19 8.85 44.50 15.63
C SER A 19 10.32 44.61 15.27
N SER A 20 10.66 45.72 14.60
CA SER A 20 12.02 46.19 14.40
C SER A 20 12.59 46.61 15.75
N VAL A 21 13.57 45.88 16.25
CA VAL A 21 14.43 46.35 17.34
C VAL A 21 15.86 46.30 16.82
N ASN A 22 16.37 47.49 16.51
CA ASN A 22 17.80 47.76 16.36
C ASN A 22 18.51 47.50 17.70
N ARG A 23 19.59 46.72 17.69
CA ARG A 23 20.87 47.02 18.37
C ARG A 23 21.95 45.95 18.06
N PRO A 24 23.25 46.29 18.25
CA PRO A 24 24.32 45.90 17.34
C PRO A 24 25.17 44.70 17.80
N VAL A 25 25.96 44.24 16.82
CA VAL A 25 27.27 43.59 16.85
C VAL A 25 27.94 43.48 18.22
N GLU A 26 28.18 42.26 18.68
CA GLU A 26 29.45 41.88 19.34
C GLU A 26 29.87 40.48 18.87
N ALA A 27 31.13 40.41 18.47
CA ALA A 27 31.80 39.23 17.98
C ALA A 27 32.12 38.27 19.14
N PHE A 28 31.88 36.97 18.95
CA PHE A 28 32.70 35.95 19.62
C PHE A 28 33.01 34.80 18.66
N GLN A 29 34.25 34.87 18.22
CA GLN A 29 35.08 33.87 17.59
C GLN A 29 35.14 32.63 18.49
N ASN A 30 34.75 31.45 18.00
CA ASN A 30 35.31 30.20 18.49
C ASN A 30 35.31 29.12 17.41
N GLN A 31 36.54 28.81 16.99
CA GLN A 31 36.92 27.77 16.07
C GLN A 31 36.59 26.38 16.64
N ARG A 32 35.99 25.51 15.82
CA ARG A 32 36.31 24.08 15.85
C ARG A 32 36.40 23.53 14.43
N ILE A 33 37.65 23.38 14.02
CA ILE A 33 38.16 22.60 12.91
C ILE A 33 37.89 21.11 13.21
N PHE A 34 37.32 20.34 12.27
CA PHE A 34 37.80 18.99 11.97
C PHE A 34 37.32 18.50 10.58
N ARG A 35 38.25 18.61 9.63
CA ARG A 35 38.62 17.66 8.56
C ARG A 35 37.50 16.94 7.79
N THR A 36 37.19 17.45 6.61
CA THR A 36 36.75 16.67 5.45
C THR A 36 37.96 16.28 4.61
N THR A 37 38.36 15.02 4.61
CA THR A 37 39.32 14.47 3.65
C THR A 37 38.59 14.14 2.36
N SER A 38 38.79 14.96 1.34
CA SER A 38 38.52 14.65 -0.06
C SER A 38 39.56 13.66 -0.57
N VAL A 39 39.13 12.50 -1.06
CA VAL A 39 39.96 11.62 -1.89
C VAL A 39 39.48 11.71 -3.33
N THR A 40 40.19 12.52 -4.11
CA THR A 40 40.25 12.43 -5.56
C THR A 40 41.03 11.19 -5.95
N ARG A 41 40.46 10.28 -6.74
CA ARG A 41 41.24 9.25 -7.44
C ARG A 41 40.75 9.01 -8.86
N SER A 42 41.50 9.60 -9.78
CA SER A 42 42.02 9.06 -11.04
C SER A 42 41.16 8.04 -11.79
N GLN A 43 40.51 8.57 -12.82
CA GLN A 43 40.46 8.05 -14.20
C GLN A 43 41.55 7.01 -14.52
N ARG A 44 41.15 5.82 -14.99
CA ARG A 44 41.91 5.03 -15.97
C ARG A 44 40.94 4.23 -16.82
N GLN A 45 40.96 4.58 -18.11
CA GLN A 45 40.39 3.81 -19.21
C GLN A 45 41.08 2.44 -19.34
N GLY A 46 40.35 1.46 -19.87
CA GLY A 46 40.96 0.35 -20.59
C GLY A 46 40.25 -0.99 -20.40
N GLY A 47 39.60 -1.45 -21.47
CA GLY A 47 39.84 -2.81 -21.94
C GLY A 47 38.77 -3.88 -21.68
N LEU A 48 38.15 -4.28 -22.80
CA LEU A 48 37.78 -5.65 -23.17
C LEU A 48 36.37 -6.16 -22.80
N PRO A 49 35.47 -6.30 -23.79
CA PRO A 49 34.36 -7.24 -23.70
C PRO A 49 34.89 -8.67 -23.90
N LEU A 50 34.60 -9.55 -22.94
CA LEU A 50 34.85 -10.99 -23.01
C LEU A 50 33.98 -11.61 -24.13
N ARG A 51 34.58 -11.71 -25.32
CA ARG A 51 34.07 -12.48 -26.46
C ARG A 51 34.47 -13.94 -26.25
N MET A 52 33.52 -14.79 -25.83
CA MET A 52 33.75 -16.24 -25.81
C MET A 52 33.82 -16.77 -27.24
N THR A 53 35.01 -17.23 -27.62
CA THR A 53 35.30 -17.99 -28.83
C THR A 53 34.72 -19.40 -28.69
N PHE A 54 33.78 -19.76 -29.57
CA PHE A 54 33.37 -21.15 -29.77
C PHE A 54 34.39 -21.83 -30.69
N LEU A 55 35.05 -22.87 -30.16
CA LEU A 55 35.84 -23.81 -30.95
C LEU A 55 34.88 -24.69 -31.76
N SER A 56 35.02 -24.64 -33.07
CA SER A 56 34.40 -25.54 -34.04
C SER A 56 35.07 -26.92 -33.98
N MET A 57 34.26 -27.98 -33.88
CA MET A 57 34.65 -29.34 -34.25
C MET A 57 33.63 -29.94 -35.24
N PRO A 58 34.07 -30.91 -36.08
CA PRO A 58 33.37 -31.29 -37.31
C PRO A 58 32.27 -32.33 -37.06
N PRO A 59 31.30 -32.47 -37.99
CA PRO A 59 30.21 -33.42 -37.84
C PRO A 59 30.65 -34.82 -38.30
N SER A 60 30.53 -35.81 -37.42
CA SER A 60 30.50 -37.22 -37.79
C SER A 60 29.05 -37.69 -37.97
N GLN A 61 28.83 -38.33 -39.10
CA GLN A 61 27.59 -38.93 -39.58
C GLN A 61 27.16 -40.17 -38.77
N LEU A 62 25.95 -40.66 -39.09
CA LEU A 62 25.27 -41.92 -38.70
C LEU A 62 24.14 -41.66 -37.68
N SER A 63 22.95 -42.24 -37.78
CA SER A 63 22.29 -43.06 -38.81
C SER A 63 20.82 -43.17 -38.37
N SER A 64 19.93 -43.16 -39.34
CA SER A 64 18.48 -43.35 -39.22
C SER A 64 18.08 -44.65 -38.52
N SER A 65 17.15 -44.56 -37.57
CA SER A 65 16.35 -45.69 -37.08
C SER A 65 14.92 -45.20 -36.88
N SER A 66 14.05 -45.56 -37.82
CA SER A 66 12.61 -45.34 -37.80
C SER A 66 11.95 -46.40 -36.91
N GLY A 67 11.52 -45.99 -35.72
CA GLY A 67 10.63 -46.76 -34.85
C GLY A 67 9.24 -46.15 -34.88
N GLU A 68 8.26 -46.91 -35.36
CA GLU A 68 6.84 -46.60 -35.26
C GLU A 68 6.43 -46.49 -33.78
N PHE A 69 5.99 -45.30 -33.36
CA PHE A 69 5.38 -45.09 -32.06
C PHE A 69 3.86 -44.98 -32.20
N SER A 70 3.18 -45.96 -31.61
CA SER A 70 1.74 -45.97 -31.35
C SER A 70 1.40 -44.90 -30.30
N TYR A 71 0.40 -44.05 -30.58
CA TYR A 71 -0.08 -43.03 -29.65
C TYR A 71 -0.95 -43.68 -28.57
N GLN A 72 -0.50 -43.62 -27.33
CA GLN A 72 -1.33 -43.80 -26.14
C GLN A 72 -1.85 -42.44 -25.68
N ASP A 73 -3.16 -42.41 -25.39
CA ASP A 73 -3.95 -41.26 -24.95
C ASP A 73 -3.29 -40.43 -23.83
N GLU A 74 -3.19 -39.12 -24.06
CA GLU A 74 -2.74 -38.12 -23.09
C GLU A 74 -3.76 -37.94 -21.96
N SER A 75 -3.59 -38.70 -20.88
CA SER A 75 -4.23 -38.42 -19.58
C SER A 75 -3.31 -38.68 -18.39
N GLN A 76 -2.02 -38.32 -18.52
CA GLN A 76 -1.04 -38.32 -17.43
C GLN A 76 -0.18 -37.05 -17.48
N SER A 77 -0.52 -36.04 -16.68
CA SER A 77 0.35 -34.88 -16.42
C SER A 77 0.57 -34.60 -14.93
N THR A 78 0.15 -35.51 -14.04
CA THR A 78 0.30 -35.34 -12.58
C THR A 78 1.63 -35.84 -12.02
N ASP A 79 2.37 -36.68 -12.75
CA ASP A 79 3.59 -37.33 -12.22
C ASP A 79 4.85 -36.48 -12.36
N ASP A 80 4.98 -35.67 -13.43
CA ASP A 80 6.10 -34.73 -13.59
C ASP A 80 6.04 -33.55 -12.59
N ASP A 81 4.82 -33.21 -12.15
CA ASP A 81 4.56 -32.10 -11.22
C ASP A 81 5.16 -32.34 -9.82
N SER A 82 5.28 -33.60 -9.41
CA SER A 82 5.83 -34.01 -8.12
C SER A 82 7.36 -33.98 -8.10
N GLN A 83 7.99 -34.14 -9.27
CA GLN A 83 9.46 -34.20 -9.38
C GLN A 83 10.11 -32.82 -9.24
N LEU A 84 9.48 -31.77 -9.78
CA LEU A 84 10.07 -30.42 -9.78
C LEU A 84 10.20 -29.81 -8.39
N LEU A 85 9.27 -30.13 -7.47
CA LEU A 85 9.28 -29.62 -6.10
C LEU A 85 9.82 -30.64 -5.08
N GLY A 86 10.46 -31.73 -5.55
CA GLY A 86 10.97 -32.79 -4.68
C GLY A 86 12.10 -32.35 -3.72
N TYR A 87 12.67 -31.17 -3.92
CA TYR A 87 13.64 -30.57 -2.99
C TYR A 87 12.99 -29.87 -1.79
N LEU A 88 11.66 -29.67 -1.81
CA LEU A 88 10.90 -29.06 -0.73
C LEU A 88 10.28 -30.11 0.19
N PRO A 89 10.00 -29.78 1.46
CA PRO A 89 9.32 -30.68 2.39
C PRO A 89 7.98 -31.16 1.80
N ASP A 90 7.70 -32.44 1.99
CA ASP A 90 6.46 -33.09 1.54
C ASP A 90 6.16 -32.86 0.05
N ASN A 91 7.20 -32.76 -0.79
CA ASN A 91 7.14 -32.43 -2.21
C ASN A 91 6.34 -31.13 -2.51
N GLY A 92 6.38 -30.18 -1.58
CA GLY A 92 5.62 -28.93 -1.67
C GLY A 92 4.11 -29.10 -1.52
N SER A 93 3.63 -30.21 -0.95
CA SER A 93 2.20 -30.40 -0.64
C SER A 93 1.70 -29.46 0.47
N SER A 94 2.60 -29.02 1.35
CA SER A 94 2.32 -28.04 2.41
C SER A 94 2.20 -26.60 1.91
N LEU A 95 2.55 -26.34 0.64
CA LEU A 95 2.46 -25.02 0.04
C LEU A 95 1.00 -24.68 -0.29
N PRO A 96 0.54 -23.45 0.02
CA PRO A 96 -0.69 -22.92 -0.53
C PRO A 96 -0.67 -22.92 -2.08
N PRO A 97 -1.83 -23.06 -2.76
CA PRO A 97 -1.89 -23.33 -4.20
C PRO A 97 -1.24 -22.26 -5.08
N LEU A 98 -1.42 -20.96 -4.80
CA LEU A 98 -0.81 -19.88 -5.57
C LEU A 98 0.69 -19.83 -5.31
N THR A 99 1.11 -19.92 -4.04
CA THR A 99 2.53 -20.02 -3.67
C THR A 99 3.19 -21.21 -4.37
N LYS A 100 2.55 -22.38 -4.38
CA LYS A 100 3.04 -23.59 -5.06
C LYS A 100 3.26 -23.33 -6.55
N SER A 101 2.31 -22.66 -7.21
CA SER A 101 2.42 -22.31 -8.63
C SER A 101 3.58 -21.34 -8.91
N LEU A 102 3.84 -20.38 -8.02
CA LEU A 102 4.94 -19.42 -8.15
C LEU A 102 6.29 -20.08 -7.93
N VAL A 103 6.43 -20.86 -6.86
CA VAL A 103 7.67 -21.58 -6.56
C VAL A 103 8.00 -22.59 -7.65
N ARG A 104 6.99 -23.26 -8.21
CA ARG A 104 7.15 -24.12 -9.38
C ARG A 104 7.70 -23.33 -10.58
N LYS A 105 7.07 -22.22 -10.94
CA LYS A 105 7.56 -21.37 -12.05
C LYS A 105 8.99 -20.88 -11.80
N ALA A 106 9.32 -20.49 -10.57
CA ALA A 106 10.66 -20.02 -10.22
C ALA A 106 11.69 -21.15 -10.34
N THR A 107 11.30 -22.36 -9.93
CA THR A 107 12.11 -23.57 -10.08
C THR A 107 12.32 -23.93 -11.55
N GLU A 108 11.26 -23.87 -12.36
CA GLU A 108 11.36 -24.12 -13.80
C GLU A 108 12.27 -23.11 -14.50
N ASN A 109 12.14 -21.82 -14.16
CA ASN A 109 13.00 -20.76 -14.67
C ASN A 109 14.46 -20.97 -14.23
N TYR A 110 14.68 -21.41 -12.99
CA TYR A 110 16.01 -21.72 -12.49
C TYR A 110 16.66 -22.91 -13.22
N ILE A 111 15.92 -24.02 -13.38
CA ILE A 111 16.44 -25.26 -13.97
C ILE A 111 16.67 -25.09 -15.47
N TYR A 112 15.66 -24.59 -16.18
CA TYR A 112 15.63 -24.57 -17.65
C TYR A 112 16.04 -23.21 -18.25
N GLY A 113 16.23 -22.18 -17.44
CA GLY A 113 16.51 -20.82 -17.88
C GLY A 113 15.25 -19.97 -18.10
N THR A 114 15.45 -18.65 -18.11
CA THR A 114 14.43 -17.57 -18.10
C THR A 114 13.54 -17.46 -19.34
N ILE A 115 13.60 -18.42 -20.27
CA ILE A 115 12.94 -18.32 -21.59
C ILE A 115 11.41 -18.53 -21.50
N ARG A 116 10.88 -19.04 -20.37
CA ARG A 116 9.52 -19.62 -20.33
C ARG A 116 8.40 -18.69 -19.87
N ARG A 117 8.64 -17.76 -18.93
CA ARG A 117 7.77 -16.63 -18.50
C ARG A 117 8.38 -15.99 -17.23
N PRO A 118 8.71 -14.70 -17.22
CA PRO A 118 9.19 -14.04 -16.00
C PRO A 118 8.04 -13.93 -14.97
N ILE A 119 8.39 -14.02 -13.69
CA ILE A 119 7.44 -13.90 -12.58
C ILE A 119 7.36 -12.43 -12.21
N THR A 120 6.21 -11.81 -12.51
CA THR A 120 6.03 -10.40 -12.17
C THR A 120 5.90 -10.22 -10.67
N PHE A 121 6.48 -9.13 -10.17
CA PHE A 121 6.43 -8.80 -8.74
C PHE A 121 4.97 -8.69 -8.22
N ASP A 122 4.07 -8.15 -9.04
CA ASP A 122 2.64 -8.07 -8.73
C ASP A 122 1.99 -9.44 -8.51
N GLN A 123 2.40 -10.47 -9.27
CA GLN A 123 1.90 -11.84 -9.07
C GLN A 123 2.38 -12.40 -7.73
N LEU A 124 3.63 -12.15 -7.37
CA LEU A 124 4.22 -12.60 -6.11
C LEU A 124 3.50 -11.96 -4.90
N ILE A 125 3.36 -10.64 -4.89
CA ILE A 125 2.68 -9.93 -3.80
C ILE A 125 1.20 -10.32 -3.74
N SER A 126 0.52 -10.44 -4.89
CA SER A 126 -0.88 -10.87 -4.91
C SER A 126 -1.09 -12.26 -4.27
N ALA A 127 -0.20 -13.21 -4.54
CA ALA A 127 -0.26 -14.53 -3.90
C ALA A 127 -0.01 -14.44 -2.39
N ILE A 128 0.98 -13.64 -1.96
CA ILE A 128 1.26 -13.42 -0.54
C ILE A 128 0.03 -12.84 0.18
N GLU A 129 -0.60 -11.82 -0.40
CA GLU A 129 -1.79 -11.19 0.18
C GLU A 129 -3.00 -12.12 0.25
N GLU A 130 -3.13 -13.04 -0.70
CA GLU A 130 -4.25 -13.97 -0.78
C GLU A 130 -4.12 -15.12 0.22
N GLU A 131 -2.91 -15.61 0.48
CA GLU A 131 -2.68 -16.84 1.23
C GLU A 131 -2.14 -16.61 2.65
N TYR A 132 -1.54 -15.44 2.92
CA TYR A 132 -0.88 -15.13 4.20
C TYR A 132 -1.48 -13.90 4.89
N ARG A 133 -1.23 -13.80 6.19
CA ARG A 133 -1.45 -12.62 7.01
C ARG A 133 -0.10 -11.92 7.16
N CYS A 134 -0.02 -10.70 6.66
CA CYS A 134 1.15 -9.84 6.82
C CYS A 134 1.15 -9.19 8.20
N THR A 135 2.32 -9.09 8.80
CA THR A 135 2.58 -8.38 10.05
C THR A 135 3.84 -7.56 9.88
N ASP A 136 3.79 -6.32 10.35
CA ASP A 136 4.91 -5.39 10.22
C ASP A 136 6.02 -5.78 11.20
N VAL A 137 7.03 -6.46 10.66
CA VAL A 137 8.18 -6.95 11.42
C VAL A 137 9.44 -6.38 10.81
N PRO A 138 10.38 -5.84 11.61
CA PRO A 138 11.68 -5.45 11.09
C PRO A 138 12.41 -6.65 10.47
N LEU A 139 13.16 -6.35 9.42
CA LEU A 139 14.02 -7.27 8.69
C LEU A 139 15.45 -6.75 8.76
N ARG A 140 16.41 -7.65 8.90
CA ARG A 140 17.83 -7.31 8.75
C ARG A 140 18.46 -8.22 7.70
N VAL A 141 19.14 -7.61 6.73
CA VAL A 141 19.89 -8.30 5.68
C VAL A 141 21.33 -7.78 5.71
N GLY A 142 22.22 -8.52 6.38
CA GLY A 142 23.60 -8.11 6.62
C GLY A 142 23.70 -6.84 7.48
N SER A 143 24.29 -5.78 6.92
CA SER A 143 24.38 -4.45 7.52
C SER A 143 23.10 -3.64 7.39
N ALA A 144 22.22 -3.96 6.43
CA ALA A 144 20.98 -3.24 6.20
C ALA A 144 19.92 -3.64 7.24
N PHE A 145 19.30 -2.63 7.87
CA PHE A 145 18.23 -2.81 8.84
C PHE A 145 16.99 -2.05 8.39
N PHE A 146 15.89 -2.77 8.27
CA PHE A 146 14.60 -2.26 7.83
C PHE A 146 13.63 -2.38 9.00
N ASP A 147 13.15 -1.23 9.48
CA ASP A 147 12.02 -1.21 10.39
C ASP A 147 10.84 -0.53 9.69
N VAL A 148 9.94 -1.38 9.20
CA VAL A 148 8.67 -1.04 8.55
C VAL A 148 7.90 0.03 9.34
N SER A 149 7.96 -0.02 10.67
CA SER A 149 7.25 0.94 11.52
C SER A 149 7.86 2.34 11.53
N SER A 150 9.07 2.51 11.01
CA SER A 150 9.85 3.75 11.03
C SER A 150 10.12 4.36 9.66
N SER A 151 10.35 3.55 8.61
CA SER A 151 10.64 4.07 7.26
C SER A 151 9.38 4.52 6.53
N GLY A 152 8.25 3.83 6.75
CA GLY A 152 7.00 4.16 6.08
C GLY A 152 7.11 4.15 4.56
N GLU A 153 7.98 3.33 3.95
CA GLU A 153 8.11 3.11 2.51
C GLU A 153 7.56 1.72 2.12
N GLU A 154 6.75 1.62 1.07
CA GLU A 154 6.04 0.37 0.67
C GLU A 154 6.99 -0.71 0.11
N VAL A 155 8.15 -0.29 -0.40
CA VAL A 155 9.10 -1.18 -1.06
C VAL A 155 9.83 -2.04 -0.02
N ASP A 156 10.17 -1.47 1.14
CA ASP A 156 10.84 -2.20 2.23
C ASP A 156 9.94 -3.25 2.88
N GLU A 157 8.62 -2.99 2.97
CA GLU A 157 7.61 -3.93 3.45
C GLU A 157 7.61 -5.22 2.63
N SER A 158 7.72 -5.07 1.31
CA SER A 158 7.60 -6.18 0.38
C SER A 158 8.81 -7.13 0.43
N ILE A 159 10.01 -6.66 0.82
CA ILE A 159 11.20 -7.53 1.00
C ILE A 159 10.98 -8.47 2.17
N ALA A 160 10.52 -7.92 3.30
CA ALA A 160 10.27 -8.67 4.51
C ALA A 160 9.21 -9.75 4.29
N GLU A 161 8.17 -9.44 3.51
CA GLU A 161 7.15 -10.41 3.12
C GLU A 161 7.73 -11.54 2.25
N VAL A 162 8.46 -11.21 1.18
CA VAL A 162 9.01 -12.22 0.25
C VAL A 162 10.02 -13.13 0.95
N LEU A 163 10.98 -12.57 1.69
CA LEU A 163 11.96 -13.37 2.43
C LEU A 163 11.30 -14.17 3.55
N SER A 164 10.24 -13.63 4.18
CA SER A 164 9.49 -14.39 5.18
C SER A 164 8.72 -15.56 4.56
N MET A 165 8.19 -15.40 3.35
CA MET A 165 7.52 -16.47 2.60
C MET A 165 8.52 -17.58 2.27
N ALA A 166 9.66 -17.20 1.72
CA ALA A 166 10.71 -18.13 1.34
C ALA A 166 11.31 -18.87 2.55
N ALA A 167 11.55 -18.17 3.67
CA ALA A 167 12.01 -18.80 4.91
C ALA A 167 10.99 -19.79 5.48
N LEU A 168 9.70 -19.42 5.48
CA LEU A 168 8.62 -20.26 6.01
C LEU A 168 8.53 -21.60 5.29
N HIS A 169 8.73 -21.60 3.97
CA HIS A 169 8.63 -22.78 3.12
C HIS A 169 9.97 -23.44 2.79
N ARG A 170 11.05 -23.00 3.45
CA ARG A 170 12.40 -23.54 3.27
C ARG A 170 12.87 -23.47 1.81
N ILE A 171 12.56 -22.37 1.14
CA ILE A 171 12.95 -22.14 -0.25
C ILE A 171 14.45 -21.82 -0.30
N PRO A 172 15.24 -22.50 -1.15
CA PRO A 172 16.66 -22.22 -1.33
C PRO A 172 16.93 -20.78 -1.79
N LYS A 173 18.16 -20.30 -1.54
CA LYS A 173 18.63 -18.98 -1.96
C LYS A 173 18.38 -18.73 -3.44
N GLU A 174 18.71 -19.69 -4.28
CA GLU A 174 18.69 -19.55 -5.73
C GLU A 174 17.28 -19.37 -6.26
N ILE A 175 16.33 -20.18 -5.78
CA ILE A 175 14.92 -20.08 -6.17
C ILE A 175 14.31 -18.79 -5.61
N THR A 176 14.73 -18.36 -4.43
CA THR A 176 14.31 -17.08 -3.84
C THR A 176 14.76 -15.89 -4.69
N LEU A 177 15.97 -15.94 -5.27
CA LEU A 177 16.44 -14.89 -6.19
C LEU A 177 15.63 -14.88 -7.49
N GLU A 178 15.26 -16.05 -8.03
CA GLU A 178 14.43 -16.14 -9.24
C GLU A 178 13.00 -15.61 -9.03
N LEU A 179 12.45 -15.74 -7.81
CA LEU A 179 11.16 -15.12 -7.46
C LEU A 179 11.21 -13.59 -7.51
N VAL A 180 12.40 -13.01 -7.35
CA VAL A 180 12.61 -11.57 -7.17
C VAL A 180 13.28 -10.93 -8.40
N ALA A 181 13.73 -11.73 -9.36
CA ALA A 181 14.60 -11.29 -10.47
C ALA A 181 14.01 -10.13 -11.30
N GLU A 182 12.71 -10.13 -11.60
CA GLU A 182 12.07 -9.09 -12.42
C GLU A 182 11.92 -7.75 -11.66
N SER A 183 11.83 -7.79 -10.33
CA SER A 183 11.63 -6.59 -9.51
C SER A 183 12.86 -5.66 -9.46
N LEU A 184 14.04 -6.13 -9.87
CA LEU A 184 15.30 -5.38 -9.80
C LEU A 184 15.37 -4.21 -10.80
N ALA A 185 14.58 -4.22 -11.88
CA ALA A 185 14.64 -3.19 -12.91
C ALA A 185 14.09 -1.83 -12.44
N ASP A 186 13.05 -1.84 -11.60
CA ASP A 186 12.33 -0.65 -11.10
C ASP A 186 12.45 -0.47 -9.58
N ALA A 187 13.37 -1.21 -8.94
CA ALA A 187 13.52 -1.25 -7.49
C ALA A 187 14.20 -0.01 -6.90
N SER A 188 13.87 0.31 -5.65
CA SER A 188 14.60 1.30 -4.85
C SER A 188 16.06 0.87 -4.64
N THR A 189 16.94 1.84 -4.39
CA THR A 189 18.36 1.56 -4.08
C THR A 189 18.51 0.63 -2.87
N SER A 190 17.65 0.77 -1.86
CA SER A 190 17.63 -0.08 -0.66
C SER A 190 17.24 -1.54 -0.95
N TRP A 191 16.30 -1.76 -1.88
CA TRP A 191 15.90 -3.08 -2.35
C TRP A 191 17.03 -3.78 -3.09
N VAL A 192 17.63 -3.07 -4.06
CA VAL A 192 18.75 -3.60 -4.85
C VAL A 192 19.93 -3.96 -3.95
N GLU A 193 20.27 -3.10 -2.99
CA GLU A 193 21.33 -3.37 -2.01
C GLU A 193 21.02 -4.63 -1.19
N SER A 194 19.80 -4.76 -0.68
CA SER A 194 19.39 -5.93 0.13
C SER A 194 19.44 -7.22 -0.65
N ILE A 195 18.89 -7.23 -1.86
CA ILE A 195 18.92 -8.41 -2.73
C ILE A 195 20.36 -8.72 -3.15
N SER A 196 21.22 -7.73 -3.34
CA SER A 196 22.65 -7.96 -3.63
C SER A 196 23.39 -8.60 -2.45
N ILE A 197 23.14 -8.14 -1.21
CA ILE A 197 23.70 -8.71 0.02
C ILE A 197 23.19 -10.15 0.20
N PHE A 198 21.89 -10.38 -0.03
CA PHE A 198 21.31 -11.72 0.00
C PHE A 198 21.87 -12.63 -1.11
N ALA A 199 22.11 -12.10 -2.31
CA ALA A 199 22.71 -12.84 -3.41
C ALA A 199 24.16 -13.25 -3.13
N GLN A 200 24.90 -12.46 -2.34
CA GLN A 200 26.25 -12.81 -1.91
C GLN A 200 26.23 -13.80 -0.73
N ASN A 201 25.59 -13.40 0.37
CA ASN A 201 25.70 -14.09 1.66
C ASN A 201 24.59 -15.13 1.92
N GLY A 202 23.55 -15.16 1.09
CA GLY A 202 22.42 -16.08 1.25
C GLY A 202 21.62 -15.85 2.52
N TRP A 203 21.04 -16.93 3.03
CA TRP A 203 20.20 -16.95 4.22
C TRP A 203 20.93 -16.56 5.51
N ASP A 204 22.27 -16.71 5.55
CA ASP A 204 23.07 -16.38 6.74
C ASP A 204 23.09 -14.86 7.03
N ALA A 205 22.85 -14.03 6.01
CA ALA A 205 22.71 -12.60 6.19
C ALA A 205 21.32 -12.17 6.68
N VAL A 206 20.32 -13.04 6.65
CA VAL A 206 18.92 -12.68 6.92
C VAL A 206 18.54 -12.95 8.37
N SER A 207 17.96 -11.97 9.04
CA SER A 207 17.38 -12.17 10.37
C SER A 207 16.09 -11.38 10.59
N PHE A 208 15.21 -11.96 11.40
CA PHE A 208 13.89 -11.42 11.73
C PHE A 208 13.77 -11.14 13.24
N PRO A 209 14.12 -9.93 13.72
CA PRO A 209 14.23 -9.62 15.15
C PRO A 209 12.93 -9.73 15.94
N LYS A 210 11.76 -9.61 15.29
CA LYS A 210 10.44 -9.75 15.94
C LYS A 210 9.64 -10.98 15.46
N GLY A 211 10.29 -11.91 14.75
CA GLY A 211 9.65 -13.10 14.16
C GLY A 211 9.32 -12.94 12.67
N LEU A 212 8.78 -13.96 12.02
CA LEU A 212 8.44 -13.90 10.59
C LEU A 212 7.35 -12.85 10.31
N ALA A 213 7.50 -12.11 9.19
CA ALA A 213 6.54 -11.10 8.74
C ALA A 213 5.22 -11.73 8.26
N LEU A 214 5.26 -12.98 7.80
CA LEU A 214 4.10 -13.69 7.28
C LEU A 214 3.66 -14.85 8.17
N ARG A 215 2.35 -15.06 8.23
CA ARG A 215 1.73 -16.28 8.77
C ARG A 215 0.68 -16.83 7.80
N PRO A 216 0.64 -18.14 7.53
CA PRO A 216 -0.42 -18.72 6.71
C PRO A 216 -1.80 -18.37 7.26
N LYS A 217 -2.75 -18.07 6.38
CA LYS A 217 -4.16 -17.97 6.80
C LYS A 217 -4.64 -19.33 7.29
N ARG A 218 -5.59 -19.34 8.23
CA ARG A 218 -6.13 -20.58 8.85
C ARG A 218 -6.51 -21.69 7.86
N LYS A 219 -6.94 -21.34 6.64
CA LYS A 219 -7.32 -22.30 5.59
C LYS A 219 -6.13 -23.09 5.02
N TYR A 220 -4.92 -22.54 5.16
CA TYR A 220 -3.66 -23.11 4.66
C TYR A 220 -2.64 -23.33 5.79
N ALA A 221 -3.07 -23.14 7.03
CA ALA A 221 -2.26 -23.42 8.20
C ALA A 221 -2.13 -24.93 8.34
N THR A 222 -1.01 -25.49 7.90
CA THR A 222 -0.62 -26.85 8.25
C THR A 222 -0.29 -26.92 9.75
N ASP A 223 -0.32 -28.12 10.33
CA ASP A 223 -0.08 -28.38 11.76
C ASP A 223 1.25 -27.81 12.29
N LEU A 224 2.20 -27.49 11.39
CA LEU A 224 3.44 -26.76 11.66
C LEU A 224 3.23 -25.37 12.29
N THR A 225 2.03 -24.79 12.18
CA THR A 225 1.73 -23.40 12.61
C THR A 225 0.75 -23.31 13.77
N ASN A 226 0.61 -24.38 14.57
CA ASN A 226 -0.13 -24.36 15.84
C ASN A 226 0.52 -23.35 16.81
N SER A 227 0.16 -22.07 16.64
CA SER A 227 0.65 -20.98 17.47
C SER A 227 0.12 -21.19 18.90
N PRO A 228 0.96 -21.12 19.94
CA PRO A 228 0.49 -21.22 21.32
C PRO A 228 -0.44 -20.04 21.60
N LYS A 229 -1.74 -20.30 21.72
CA LYS A 229 -2.77 -19.26 21.90
C LYS A 229 -2.82 -18.68 23.32
N THR A 230 -1.91 -19.06 24.22
CA THR A 230 -2.05 -18.82 25.67
C THR A 230 -0.73 -18.50 26.39
N LEU A 231 0.22 -17.82 25.74
CA LEU A 231 1.48 -17.42 26.40
C LEU A 231 1.57 -15.90 26.60
N PHE A 232 2.01 -15.49 27.81
CA PHE A 232 2.37 -14.11 28.15
C PHE A 232 3.28 -13.48 27.08
N GLY A 233 3.02 -12.21 26.72
CA GLY A 233 3.55 -11.57 25.52
C GLY A 233 5.06 -11.70 25.28
N TRP A 234 5.89 -11.66 26.32
CA TRP A 234 7.35 -11.81 26.17
C TRP A 234 7.79 -13.22 25.77
N ARG A 235 7.14 -14.28 26.31
CA ARG A 235 7.41 -15.68 25.93
C ARG A 235 6.92 -15.95 24.52
N GLN A 236 5.77 -15.37 24.15
CA GLN A 236 5.26 -15.47 22.80
C GLN A 236 6.24 -14.84 21.79
N GLN A 237 6.77 -13.66 22.09
CA GLN A 237 7.74 -13.00 21.22
C GLN A 237 9.04 -13.79 21.09
N LYS A 238 9.58 -14.34 22.19
CA LYS A 238 10.74 -15.24 22.13
C LYS A 238 10.47 -16.46 21.24
N ALA A 239 9.31 -17.10 21.41
CA ALA A 239 8.93 -18.25 20.59
C ALA A 239 8.81 -17.90 19.10
N LEU A 240 8.30 -16.71 18.76
CA LEU A 240 8.22 -16.25 17.37
C LEU A 240 9.60 -15.98 16.76
N VAL A 241 10.52 -15.41 17.53
CA VAL A 241 11.90 -15.17 17.09
C VAL A 241 12.65 -16.49 16.91
N GLU A 242 12.48 -17.44 17.83
CA GLU A 242 13.05 -18.78 17.70
C GLU A 242 12.50 -19.53 16.49
N ALA A 243 11.19 -19.46 16.25
CA ALA A 243 10.57 -20.06 15.07
C ALA A 243 11.12 -19.45 13.77
N ALA A 244 11.31 -18.13 13.72
CA ALA A 244 11.91 -17.45 12.58
C ALA A 244 13.37 -17.87 12.37
N ARG A 245 14.17 -17.97 13.43
CA ARG A 245 15.55 -18.46 13.35
C ARG A 245 15.62 -19.90 12.82
N ARG A 246 14.72 -20.78 13.30
CA ARG A 246 14.63 -22.16 12.79
C ARG A 246 14.25 -22.16 11.30
N ALA A 247 13.27 -21.37 10.89
CA ALA A 247 12.86 -21.26 9.50
C ALA A 247 14.02 -20.81 8.59
N VAL A 248 14.75 -19.76 8.98
CA VAL A 248 15.93 -19.29 8.24
C VAL A 248 17.03 -20.37 8.21
N SER A 249 17.31 -21.04 9.33
CA SER A 249 18.30 -22.12 9.36
C SER A 249 17.92 -23.32 8.50
N HIS A 250 16.63 -23.62 8.37
CA HIS A 250 16.18 -24.69 7.50
C HIS A 250 16.25 -24.29 6.02
N ALA A 251 15.98 -23.01 5.72
CA ALA A 251 16.12 -22.47 4.38
C ALA A 251 17.60 -22.35 3.94
N SER A 252 18.52 -22.10 4.87
CA SER A 252 19.97 -22.04 4.57
C SER A 252 20.55 -23.42 4.22
N VAL A 253 19.99 -24.49 4.80
CA VAL A 253 20.40 -25.88 4.51
C VAL A 253 19.73 -26.42 3.24
N ALA A 254 18.64 -25.80 2.78
CA ALA A 254 17.91 -26.26 1.60
C ALA A 254 18.76 -26.08 0.32
N THR A 255 18.98 -27.18 -0.40
CA THR A 255 19.75 -27.18 -1.65
C THR A 255 18.84 -27.06 -2.86
N ALA A 256 19.14 -26.10 -3.76
CA ALA A 256 18.44 -25.98 -5.03
C ALA A 256 18.68 -27.20 -5.95
N PRO A 257 17.70 -27.55 -6.81
CA PRO A 257 17.88 -28.61 -7.80
C PRO A 257 19.01 -28.27 -8.78
N LYS A 258 19.73 -29.26 -9.32
CA LYS A 258 20.83 -29.00 -10.26
C LYS A 258 20.34 -28.27 -11.51
N ARG A 259 20.98 -27.15 -11.87
CA ARG A 259 20.71 -26.46 -13.13
C ARG A 259 20.95 -27.41 -14.31
N ARG A 260 19.93 -27.56 -15.15
CA ARG A 260 20.03 -28.26 -16.43
C ARG A 260 19.74 -27.24 -17.52
N LEU A 261 20.75 -26.40 -17.78
CA LEU A 261 20.69 -25.50 -18.93
C LEU A 261 20.53 -26.40 -20.16
N LYS A 262 19.34 -26.37 -20.76
CA LYS A 262 19.08 -27.15 -21.98
C LYS A 262 20.13 -26.76 -22.99
N SER A 263 20.78 -27.77 -23.59
CA SER A 263 21.66 -27.50 -24.71
C SER A 263 20.85 -26.80 -25.81
N ARG A 264 21.52 -26.00 -26.64
CA ARG A 264 20.86 -25.28 -27.74
C ARG A 264 20.03 -26.24 -28.61
N ASP A 265 20.47 -27.47 -28.77
CA ASP A 265 19.82 -28.48 -29.60
C ASP A 265 18.58 -29.10 -28.92
N GLU A 266 18.59 -29.28 -27.60
CA GLU A 266 17.41 -29.65 -26.81
C GLU A 266 16.35 -28.54 -26.79
N PHE A 267 16.79 -27.28 -26.80
CA PHE A 267 15.89 -26.14 -26.91
C PHE A 267 15.27 -26.05 -28.31
N LEU A 268 16.08 -26.19 -29.36
CA LEU A 268 15.61 -26.15 -30.75
C LEU A 268 14.70 -27.33 -31.08
N SER A 269 15.00 -28.53 -30.59
CA SER A 269 14.11 -29.69 -30.75
C SER A 269 12.78 -29.48 -30.01
N PHE A 270 12.79 -28.97 -28.77
CA PHE A 270 11.55 -28.62 -28.07
C PHE A 270 10.73 -27.54 -28.78
N MET A 271 11.39 -26.49 -29.29
CA MET A 271 10.74 -25.45 -30.10
C MET A 271 10.16 -26.05 -31.38
N ALA A 272 10.88 -26.96 -32.04
CA ALA A 272 10.38 -27.68 -33.20
C ALA A 272 9.17 -28.56 -32.84
N THR A 273 9.15 -29.19 -31.66
CA THR A 273 8.00 -29.97 -31.16
C THR A 273 6.80 -29.07 -30.82
N GLN A 274 7.01 -27.91 -30.20
CA GLN A 274 5.91 -26.96 -29.97
C GLN A 274 5.39 -26.40 -31.28
N LEU A 275 6.28 -26.00 -32.19
CA LEU A 275 5.88 -25.50 -33.50
C LEU A 275 5.18 -26.57 -34.32
N SER A 276 5.59 -27.85 -34.27
CA SER A 276 4.89 -28.94 -34.96
C SER A 276 3.54 -29.26 -34.33
N ALA A 277 3.43 -29.22 -33.00
CA ALA A 277 2.16 -29.34 -32.29
C ALA A 277 1.19 -28.18 -32.62
N THR A 278 1.72 -26.99 -32.90
CA THR A 278 0.93 -25.82 -33.29
C THR A 278 0.67 -25.77 -34.81
N ALA A 279 1.53 -26.40 -35.61
CA ALA A 279 1.44 -26.45 -37.07
C ALA A 279 0.57 -27.60 -37.59
N ASN A 280 0.24 -28.60 -36.77
CA ASN A 280 -0.78 -29.58 -37.10
C ASN A 280 -2.17 -28.93 -36.99
N PRO A 281 -2.93 -28.78 -38.10
CA PRO A 281 -4.24 -28.14 -38.08
C PRO A 281 -5.28 -29.11 -37.51
N SER A 282 -5.21 -29.40 -36.21
CA SER A 282 -6.23 -30.16 -35.49
C SER A 282 -7.32 -29.23 -34.99
N LYS A 283 -8.17 -28.82 -35.93
CA LYS A 283 -9.62 -28.58 -35.81
C LYS A 283 -10.04 -27.64 -36.94
N LYS A 284 -11.06 -28.05 -37.70
CA LYS A 284 -11.76 -27.20 -38.66
C LYS A 284 -12.23 -25.95 -37.92
N VAL A 285 -11.52 -24.85 -38.12
CA VAL A 285 -11.97 -23.51 -37.72
C VAL A 285 -13.19 -23.20 -38.58
N THR A 286 -14.37 -23.38 -38.00
CA THR A 286 -15.63 -22.93 -38.59
C THR A 286 -15.57 -21.42 -38.81
N LYS A 287 -16.10 -20.94 -39.94
CA LYS A 287 -16.10 -19.53 -40.37
C LYS A 287 -16.71 -18.54 -39.36
N GLU A 288 -17.26 -19.01 -38.24
CA GLU A 288 -17.79 -18.21 -37.14
C GLU A 288 -16.69 -17.67 -36.19
N ASP A 289 -15.47 -18.23 -36.21
CA ASP A 289 -14.33 -17.75 -35.40
C ASP A 289 -13.50 -16.64 -36.09
N LEU A 290 -13.82 -16.30 -37.34
CA LEU A 290 -13.16 -15.21 -38.08
C LEU A 290 -13.84 -13.84 -37.88
N LEU A 291 -14.88 -13.77 -37.05
CA LEU A 291 -15.44 -12.50 -36.63
C LEU A 291 -14.63 -11.95 -35.46
N PHE A 292 -13.65 -11.12 -35.81
CA PHE A 292 -12.91 -10.19 -34.95
C PHE A 292 -13.84 -9.21 -34.23
N PHE A 293 -14.68 -9.72 -33.32
CA PHE A 293 -15.15 -8.95 -32.19
C PHE A 293 -14.35 -9.44 -30.99
N PRO A 294 -13.69 -8.56 -30.22
CA PRO A 294 -13.09 -8.94 -28.95
C PRO A 294 -14.20 -9.39 -27.99
N ARG A 295 -14.60 -10.66 -28.08
CA ARG A 295 -15.51 -11.29 -27.12
C ARG A 295 -14.77 -11.35 -25.80
N SER A 296 -15.18 -10.42 -24.93
CA SER A 296 -14.59 -10.13 -23.63
C SER A 296 -13.09 -9.86 -23.68
N ILE A 297 -12.73 -8.58 -23.70
CA ILE A 297 -11.66 -8.14 -22.78
C ILE A 297 -11.99 -8.87 -21.47
N PRO A 298 -11.12 -9.73 -20.93
CA PRO A 298 -11.29 -10.13 -19.56
C PRO A 298 -11.20 -8.80 -18.82
N MET A 299 -12.33 -8.21 -18.48
CA MET A 299 -12.46 -7.53 -17.21
C MET A 299 -12.11 -8.64 -16.21
N GLN A 300 -10.79 -8.87 -16.05
CA GLN A 300 -10.19 -9.35 -14.82
C GLN A 300 -11.04 -8.65 -13.79
N LYS A 301 -11.81 -9.45 -13.06
CA LYS A 301 -12.61 -8.97 -11.95
C LYS A 301 -11.63 -8.18 -11.12
N ILE A 302 -11.58 -6.86 -11.34
CA ILE A 302 -10.82 -5.93 -10.52
C ILE A 302 -11.55 -6.08 -9.23
N SER A 303 -11.03 -6.97 -8.41
CA SER A 303 -11.74 -7.50 -7.29
C SER A 303 -11.91 -6.28 -6.40
N PHE A 304 -13.14 -5.78 -6.28
CA PHE A 304 -13.41 -4.67 -5.37
C PHE A 304 -12.86 -4.98 -3.97
N SER A 305 -12.68 -6.27 -3.64
CA SER A 305 -11.97 -6.72 -2.44
C SER A 305 -10.47 -6.41 -2.44
N GLN A 306 -9.74 -6.53 -3.56
CA GLN A 306 -8.33 -6.17 -3.66
C GLN A 306 -8.15 -4.65 -3.57
N ILE A 307 -8.96 -3.88 -4.32
CA ILE A 307 -8.95 -2.40 -4.19
C ILE A 307 -9.30 -2.01 -2.76
N ALA A 308 -10.37 -2.54 -2.17
CA ALA A 308 -10.75 -2.21 -0.80
C ALA A 308 -9.68 -2.60 0.23
N LYS A 309 -8.91 -3.68 0.01
CA LYS A 309 -7.78 -4.06 0.87
C LYS A 309 -6.62 -3.08 0.75
N LYS A 310 -6.21 -2.71 -0.47
CA LYS A 310 -5.19 -1.67 -0.70
C LYS A 310 -5.62 -0.33 -0.09
N LEU A 311 -6.88 0.04 -0.29
CA LEU A 311 -7.49 1.23 0.29
C LEU A 311 -7.53 1.19 1.82
N LYS A 312 -7.80 0.02 2.42
CA LYS A 312 -7.78 -0.16 3.86
C LYS A 312 -6.37 -0.05 4.43
N ARG A 313 -5.36 -0.67 3.80
CA ARG A 313 -3.96 -0.58 4.24
C ARG A 313 -3.45 0.86 4.20
N THR A 314 -3.73 1.57 3.10
CA THR A 314 -3.39 2.99 3.00
C THR A 314 -4.12 3.81 4.06
N ALA A 315 -5.38 3.52 4.37
CA ALA A 315 -6.11 4.16 5.47
C ALA A 315 -5.46 3.90 6.84
N ASP A 316 -5.16 2.63 7.14
CA ASP A 316 -4.58 2.22 8.41
C ASP A 316 -3.19 2.86 8.60
N ARG A 317 -2.40 3.00 7.53
CA ARG A 317 -1.11 3.71 7.54
C ARG A 317 -1.25 5.20 7.75
N GLN A 318 -2.15 5.86 7.04
CA GLN A 318 -2.41 7.29 7.26
C GLN A 318 -2.93 7.54 8.70
N TYR A 319 -3.70 6.61 9.26
CA TYR A 319 -4.15 6.67 10.64
C TYR A 319 -2.98 6.47 11.62
N ALA A 320 -2.07 5.52 11.34
CA ALA A 320 -0.86 5.31 12.11
C ALA A 320 0.07 6.54 12.07
N MET A 321 0.25 7.17 10.89
CA MET A 321 0.99 8.42 10.74
C MET A 321 0.36 9.55 11.54
N LEU A 322 -0.97 9.72 11.45
CA LEU A 322 -1.68 10.73 12.22
C LEU A 322 -1.56 10.49 13.74
N LYS A 323 -1.61 9.23 14.17
CA LYS A 323 -1.42 8.83 15.56
C LYS A 323 0.02 9.04 16.04
N ALA A 324 1.01 8.79 15.19
CA ALA A 324 2.42 9.05 15.47
C ALA A 324 2.71 10.54 15.67
N GLN A 325 1.99 11.41 14.96
CA GLN A 325 2.03 12.87 15.17
C GLN A 325 1.34 13.32 16.48
N GLY A 326 0.71 12.40 17.21
CA GLY A 326 0.09 12.66 18.52
C GLY A 326 -0.96 13.78 18.48
N ARG A 327 -0.77 14.80 19.32
CA ARG A 327 -1.71 15.92 19.48
C ARG A 327 -1.85 16.78 18.22
N ALA A 328 -0.76 16.96 17.47
CA ALA A 328 -0.80 17.74 16.22
C ALA A 328 -1.67 17.04 15.16
N GLY A 329 -1.59 15.70 15.09
CA GLY A 329 -2.45 14.89 14.22
C GLY A 329 -3.93 15.02 14.57
N PHE A 330 -4.28 14.98 15.86
CA PHE A 330 -5.66 15.22 16.31
C PHE A 330 -6.16 16.63 15.94
N LEU A 331 -5.32 17.65 16.16
CA LEU A 331 -5.66 19.03 15.85
C LEU A 331 -5.87 19.24 14.33
N ALA A 332 -5.03 18.63 13.49
CA ALA A 332 -5.18 18.67 12.03
C ALA A 332 -6.50 18.03 11.58
N TYR A 333 -6.88 16.91 12.18
CA TYR A 333 -8.18 16.28 11.93
C TYR A 333 -9.35 17.19 12.35
N ALA A 334 -9.23 17.89 13.48
CA ALA A 334 -10.23 18.86 13.92
C ALA A 334 -10.35 20.05 12.97
N TYR A 335 -9.24 20.61 12.50
CA TYR A 335 -9.23 21.69 11.49
C TYR A 335 -9.91 21.27 10.19
N PHE A 336 -9.56 20.10 9.67
CA PHE A 336 -10.18 19.61 8.44
C PHE A 336 -11.70 19.44 8.62
N ASN A 337 -12.14 18.84 9.74
CA ASN A 337 -13.56 18.71 10.05
C ASN A 337 -14.26 20.06 10.10
N PHE A 338 -13.65 21.02 10.79
CA PHE A 338 -14.17 22.37 10.89
C PHE A 338 -14.38 22.98 9.49
N VAL A 339 -13.37 22.95 8.62
CA VAL A 339 -13.46 23.50 7.27
C VAL A 339 -14.51 22.75 6.44
N PHE A 340 -14.48 21.41 6.47
CA PHE A 340 -15.38 20.56 5.70
C PHE A 340 -16.86 20.80 6.08
N TYR A 341 -17.18 20.78 7.37
CA TYR A 341 -18.56 21.00 7.83
C TYR A 341 -19.00 22.45 7.65
N THR A 342 -18.13 23.44 7.89
CA THR A 342 -18.49 24.84 7.66
C THR A 342 -18.78 25.11 6.19
N ALA A 343 -17.87 24.73 5.28
CA ALA A 343 -18.06 24.92 3.84
C ALA A 343 -19.26 24.10 3.33
N GLY A 344 -19.40 22.86 3.82
CA GLY A 344 -20.51 21.98 3.50
C GLY A 344 -21.86 22.56 3.91
N ILE A 345 -22.00 23.07 5.14
CA ILE A 345 -23.25 23.68 5.61
C ILE A 345 -23.55 24.93 4.79
N LEU A 346 -22.60 25.84 4.61
CA LEU A 346 -22.82 27.07 3.84
C LEU A 346 -23.26 26.78 2.38
N TRP A 347 -22.70 25.73 1.78
CA TRP A 347 -23.04 25.33 0.42
C TRP A 347 -24.41 24.62 0.35
N GLN A 348 -24.65 23.63 1.20
CA GLN A 348 -25.91 22.87 1.22
C GLN A 348 -27.09 23.72 1.68
N TRP A 349 -26.88 24.68 2.59
CA TRP A 349 -27.94 25.54 3.09
C TRP A 349 -28.61 26.37 2.00
N ARG A 350 -27.84 26.73 0.96
CA ARG A 350 -28.33 27.45 -0.22
C ARG A 350 -29.09 26.56 -1.20
N ARG A 351 -28.80 25.25 -1.21
CA ARG A 351 -29.41 24.29 -2.14
C ARG A 351 -30.67 23.65 -1.61
N VAL A 352 -30.73 23.38 -0.31
CA VAL A 352 -31.88 22.73 0.31
C VAL A 352 -32.98 23.76 0.55
N ALA A 353 -34.10 23.60 -0.16
CA ALA A 353 -35.30 24.39 0.07
C ALA A 353 -35.84 24.17 1.50
N PRO A 354 -36.45 25.20 2.12
CA PRO A 354 -37.16 25.01 3.39
C PRO A 354 -38.27 23.96 3.23
N ALA A 355 -38.50 23.15 4.27
CA ALA A 355 -39.66 22.24 4.31
C ALA A 355 -40.96 23.06 4.29
N ASP A 356 -42.04 22.48 3.78
CA ASP A 356 -43.30 23.18 3.47
C ASP A 356 -43.67 24.26 4.51
N PRO A 357 -43.62 25.54 4.12
CA PRO A 357 -43.82 26.67 5.04
C PRO A 357 -45.25 26.74 5.57
N PHE A 358 -46.19 26.04 4.94
CA PHE A 358 -47.61 26.00 5.29
C PHE A 358 -47.98 24.89 6.28
N SER A 359 -47.01 24.12 6.76
CA SER A 359 -47.28 23.23 7.89
C SER A 359 -47.56 24.06 9.15
N ASN A 360 -48.52 23.65 9.99
CA ASN A 360 -48.85 24.30 11.28
C ASN A 360 -47.69 24.26 12.32
N SER A 361 -46.47 23.96 11.90
CA SER A 361 -45.30 23.90 12.76
C SER A 361 -44.68 25.28 12.96
N SER A 362 -44.07 25.52 14.12
CA SER A 362 -43.39 26.79 14.38
C SER A 362 -42.22 26.98 13.42
N VAL A 363 -41.90 28.25 13.08
CA VAL A 363 -40.76 28.60 12.20
C VAL A 363 -39.46 27.94 12.66
N MET A 364 -39.27 27.87 13.99
CA MET A 364 -38.10 27.23 14.58
C MET A 364 -38.00 25.74 14.21
N VAL A 365 -39.13 25.01 14.25
CA VAL A 365 -39.18 23.60 13.86
C VAL A 365 -38.88 23.42 12.36
N ILE A 366 -39.38 24.31 11.51
CA ILE A 366 -39.09 24.29 10.06
C ILE A 366 -37.58 24.49 9.81
N CYS A 367 -36.97 25.49 10.46
CA CYS A 367 -35.52 25.72 10.38
C CYS A 367 -34.71 24.54 10.91
N LEU A 368 -35.13 23.94 12.03
CA LEU A 368 -34.46 22.79 12.63
C LEU A 368 -34.55 21.55 11.73
N ARG A 369 -35.68 21.32 11.05
CA ARG A 369 -35.83 20.25 10.05
C ARG A 369 -34.92 20.47 8.85
N LYS A 370 -34.83 21.70 8.33
CA LYS A 370 -33.89 22.04 7.24
C LYS A 370 -32.44 21.81 7.69
N PHE A 371 -32.08 22.24 8.90
CA PHE A 371 -30.77 21.97 9.48
C PHE A 371 -30.48 20.48 9.60
N GLY A 372 -31.43 19.68 10.11
CA GLY A 372 -31.28 18.23 10.21
C GLY A 372 -31.06 17.56 8.84
N ARG A 373 -31.78 17.99 7.79
CA ARG A 373 -31.57 17.49 6.41
C ARG A 373 -30.20 17.85 5.86
N VAL A 374 -29.77 19.10 6.04
CA VAL A 374 -28.45 19.59 5.60
C VAL A 374 -27.32 18.87 6.35
N PHE A 375 -27.46 18.73 7.66
CA PHE A 375 -26.45 18.05 8.49
C PHE A 375 -26.39 16.55 8.18
N GLY A 376 -27.55 15.90 8.03
CA GLY A 376 -27.64 14.49 7.66
C GLY A 376 -27.01 14.19 6.30
N SER A 377 -27.23 15.03 5.28
CA SER A 377 -26.60 14.84 3.97
C SER A 377 -25.08 15.02 4.02
N LEU A 378 -24.58 15.99 4.79
CA LEU A 378 -23.15 16.19 5.01
C LEU A 378 -22.51 15.04 5.80
N TYR A 379 -23.24 14.45 6.74
CA TYR A 379 -22.76 13.30 7.51
C TYR A 379 -22.59 12.06 6.62
N ILE A 380 -23.54 11.81 5.71
CA ILE A 380 -23.43 10.75 4.69
C ILE A 380 -22.23 11.03 3.77
N LEU A 381 -22.10 12.27 3.29
CA LEU A 381 -20.96 12.66 2.44
C LEU A 381 -19.62 12.52 3.17
N SER A 382 -19.54 12.91 4.46
CA SER A 382 -18.35 12.69 5.29
C SER A 382 -18.03 11.22 5.47
N SER A 383 -19.02 10.32 5.40
CA SER A 383 -18.80 8.88 5.51
C SER A 383 -18.18 8.29 4.25
N ILE A 384 -18.54 8.82 3.08
CA ILE A 384 -17.93 8.48 1.78
C ILE A 384 -16.52 9.05 1.69
N LEU A 385 -16.31 10.27 2.20
CA LEU A 385 -15.03 10.98 2.12
C LEU A 385 -14.06 10.69 3.27
N LYS A 386 -14.25 9.61 4.04
CA LYS A 386 -13.37 9.27 5.18
C LYS A 386 -11.89 9.20 4.80
N LEU A 387 -11.59 8.67 3.61
CA LEU A 387 -10.21 8.49 3.14
C LEU A 387 -9.57 9.80 2.67
N PRO A 388 -10.14 10.55 1.69
CA PRO A 388 -9.62 11.87 1.34
C PRO A 388 -9.42 12.80 2.54
N LYS A 389 -10.34 12.72 3.51
CA LYS A 389 -10.26 13.44 4.79
C LYS A 389 -9.03 13.07 5.61
N LEU A 390 -8.70 11.78 5.69
CA LEU A 390 -7.54 11.30 6.42
C LEU A 390 -6.24 11.76 5.76
N PHE A 391 -6.13 11.64 4.43
CA PHE A 391 -4.98 12.15 3.67
C PHE A 391 -4.81 13.66 3.84
N SER A 392 -5.90 14.40 3.76
CA SER A 392 -5.89 15.85 3.95
C SER A 392 -5.49 16.23 5.37
N ALA A 393 -5.95 15.49 6.39
CA ALA A 393 -5.53 15.71 7.77
C ALA A 393 -4.04 15.44 7.99
N VAL A 394 -3.47 14.40 7.35
CA VAL A 394 -2.03 14.14 7.41
C VAL A 394 -1.24 15.27 6.73
N ALA A 395 -1.69 15.75 5.57
CA ALA A 395 -1.07 16.90 4.89
C ALA A 395 -1.13 18.19 5.74
N MET A 396 -2.17 18.36 6.56
CA MET A 396 -2.32 19.52 7.45
C MET A 396 -1.58 19.39 8.79
N ALA A 397 -1.02 18.22 9.12
CA ALA A 397 -0.35 17.97 10.40
C ALA A 397 0.81 18.94 10.71
N PRO A 398 1.69 19.32 9.75
CA PRO A 398 2.77 20.28 10.02
C PRO A 398 2.24 21.67 10.40
N ALA A 399 1.20 22.14 9.71
CA ALA A 399 0.58 23.43 10.01
C ALA A 399 -0.09 23.42 11.41
N ALA A 400 -0.76 22.32 11.75
CA ALA A 400 -1.38 22.13 13.07
C ALA A 400 -0.34 22.08 14.20
N LYS A 401 0.86 21.53 13.94
CA LYS A 401 1.97 21.55 14.90
C LYS A 401 2.46 22.98 15.15
N LEU A 402 2.66 23.77 14.09
CA LEU A 402 3.08 25.17 14.22
C LEU A 402 2.06 26.02 14.98
N THR A 403 0.75 25.81 14.76
CA THR A 403 -0.28 26.55 15.50
C THR A 403 -0.29 26.16 16.98
N LEU A 404 -0.13 24.88 17.30
CA LEU A 404 -0.03 24.40 18.67
C LEU A 404 1.19 24.98 19.41
N GLU A 405 2.36 25.00 18.76
CA GLU A 405 3.58 25.58 19.33
C GLU A 405 3.46 27.09 19.55
N ARG A 406 2.84 27.81 18.60
CA ARG A 406 2.55 29.24 18.76
C ARG A 406 1.58 29.51 19.91
N ALA A 407 0.51 28.72 20.03
CA ALA A 407 -0.46 28.85 21.11
C ALA A 407 0.18 28.57 22.48
N LYS A 408 0.99 27.50 22.57
CA LYS A 408 1.78 27.17 23.75
C LYS A 408 2.70 28.31 24.17
N LYS A 409 3.48 28.85 23.22
CA LYS A 409 4.45 29.94 23.50
C LYS A 409 3.76 31.23 23.92
N LYS A 410 2.62 31.58 23.30
CA LYS A 410 1.89 32.83 23.62
C LYS A 410 1.13 32.77 24.93
N LEU A 411 0.53 31.63 25.25
CA LEU A 411 -0.33 31.49 26.42
C LEU A 411 0.39 30.91 27.65
N ASN A 412 1.63 30.43 27.47
CA ASN A 412 2.44 29.77 28.50
C ASN A 412 1.68 28.62 29.22
N VAL A 413 0.97 27.78 28.46
CA VAL A 413 0.19 26.66 28.98
C VAL A 413 0.69 25.34 28.41
N GLY A 414 0.48 24.24 29.13
CA GLY A 414 0.79 22.90 28.64
C GLY A 414 0.02 22.52 27.38
N ASP A 415 0.55 21.57 26.61
CA ASP A 415 0.03 21.17 25.30
C ASP A 415 -1.45 20.72 25.34
N ASN A 416 -1.89 20.07 26.42
CA ASN A 416 -3.29 19.62 26.57
C ASN A 416 -4.23 20.82 26.60
N TYR A 417 -3.93 21.81 27.43
CA TYR A 417 -4.73 23.03 27.52
C TYR A 417 -4.68 23.84 26.23
N ALA A 418 -3.50 23.96 25.61
CA ALA A 418 -3.37 24.63 24.31
C ALA A 418 -4.24 23.96 23.24
N SER A 419 -4.24 22.63 23.16
CA SER A 419 -5.08 21.89 22.21
C SER A 419 -6.58 22.05 22.50
N ALA A 420 -6.99 22.00 23.78
CA ALA A 420 -8.37 22.19 24.19
C ALA A 420 -8.88 23.60 23.89
N LEU A 421 -8.04 24.63 24.13
CA LEU A 421 -8.37 26.02 23.79
C LEU A 421 -8.55 26.23 22.29
N ILE A 422 -7.68 25.65 21.45
CA ILE A 422 -7.82 25.74 20.00
C ILE A 422 -9.11 25.05 19.53
N VAL A 423 -9.40 23.85 20.05
CA VAL A 423 -10.63 23.11 19.70
C VAL A 423 -11.88 23.86 20.17
N GLY A 424 -11.85 24.43 21.38
CA GLY A 424 -12.94 25.27 21.90
C GLY A 424 -13.17 26.51 21.04
N LEU A 425 -12.10 27.20 20.64
CA LEU A 425 -12.19 28.35 19.73
C LEU A 425 -12.76 27.96 18.36
N LEU A 426 -12.35 26.81 17.81
CA LEU A 426 -12.93 26.27 16.57
C LEU A 426 -14.42 25.99 16.72
N ALA A 427 -14.86 25.44 17.86
CA ALA A 427 -16.28 25.16 18.11
C ALA A 427 -17.11 26.46 18.20
N ILE A 428 -16.61 27.47 18.91
CA ILE A 428 -17.26 28.79 19.02
C ILE A 428 -17.36 29.42 17.63
N LEU A 429 -16.24 29.45 16.88
CA LEU A 429 -16.21 30.01 15.52
C LEU A 429 -17.18 29.28 14.59
N TRP A 430 -17.25 27.95 14.70
CA TRP A 430 -18.15 27.12 13.90
C TRP A 430 -19.61 27.45 14.19
N SER A 431 -19.97 27.52 15.48
CA SER A 431 -21.33 27.87 15.90
C SER A 431 -21.75 29.25 15.40
N GLY A 432 -20.85 30.24 15.46
CA GLY A 432 -21.11 31.59 14.93
C GLY A 432 -21.35 31.59 13.42
N ILE A 433 -20.52 30.90 12.65
CA ILE A 433 -20.67 30.84 11.19
C ILE A 433 -21.95 30.11 10.78
N VAL A 434 -22.31 29.02 11.47
CA VAL A 434 -23.53 28.24 11.19
C VAL A 434 -24.80 28.96 11.66
N ALA A 435 -24.71 29.76 12.73
CA ALA A 435 -25.82 30.55 13.23
C ALA A 435 -26.30 31.62 12.24
N VAL A 436 -25.38 32.25 11.48
CA VAL A 436 -25.73 33.30 10.49
C VAL A 436 -26.77 32.84 9.47
N PRO A 437 -26.57 31.77 8.67
CA PRO A 437 -27.56 31.31 7.70
C PRO A 437 -28.84 30.80 8.37
N PHE A 438 -28.73 30.23 9.58
CA PHE A 438 -29.88 29.77 10.36
C PHE A 438 -30.80 30.95 10.76
N PHE A 439 -30.25 31.97 11.41
CA PHE A 439 -31.01 33.14 11.85
C PHE A 439 -31.50 34.00 10.68
N THR A 440 -30.74 34.06 9.58
CA THR A 440 -31.16 34.76 8.36
C THR A 440 -32.42 34.13 7.78
N GLU A 441 -32.46 32.79 7.69
CA GLU A 441 -33.64 32.08 7.19
C GLU A 441 -34.81 32.17 8.17
N TYR A 442 -34.54 32.06 9.48
CA TYR A 442 -35.56 32.23 10.51
C TYR A 442 -36.23 33.61 10.43
N ALA A 443 -35.44 34.69 10.32
CA ALA A 443 -35.95 36.04 10.17
C ALA A 443 -36.77 36.21 8.89
N ARG A 444 -36.32 35.62 7.79
CA ARG A 444 -37.03 35.62 6.50
C ARG A 444 -38.39 34.91 6.60
N LEU A 445 -38.42 33.69 7.13
CA LEU A 445 -39.65 32.91 7.28
C LEU A 445 -40.64 33.57 8.24
N ARG A 446 -40.15 34.15 9.35
CA ARG A 446 -40.99 34.89 10.29
C ARG A 446 -41.66 36.11 9.63
N ARG A 447 -40.93 36.84 8.77
CA ARG A 447 -41.50 37.95 8.00
C ARG A 447 -42.57 37.47 7.00
N PHE A 448 -42.32 36.36 6.31
CA PHE A 448 -43.31 35.78 5.39
C PHE A 448 -44.59 35.35 6.09
N LEU A 449 -44.52 34.64 7.21
CA LEU A 449 -45.72 34.23 7.96
C LEU A 449 -46.48 35.42 8.55
N TYR A 450 -45.78 36.48 8.96
CA TYR A 450 -46.43 37.70 9.42
C TYR A 450 -47.22 38.36 8.29
N LEU A 451 -46.62 38.49 7.10
CA LEU A 451 -47.29 39.06 5.93
C LEU A 451 -48.49 38.22 5.50
N ASP A 452 -48.37 36.89 5.50
CA ASP A 452 -49.47 35.98 5.14
C ASP A 452 -50.67 36.12 6.09
N ARG A 453 -50.43 36.22 7.41
CA ARG A 453 -51.49 36.47 8.40
C ARG A 453 -52.16 37.83 8.21
N VAL A 454 -51.38 38.87 7.88
CA VAL A 454 -51.91 40.20 7.61
C VAL A 454 -52.79 40.17 6.37
N VAL A 455 -52.34 39.54 5.28
CA VAL A 455 -53.12 39.40 4.04
C VAL A 455 -54.40 38.61 4.28
N GLN A 456 -54.35 37.48 5.00
CA GLN A 456 -55.55 36.71 5.35
C GLN A 456 -56.51 37.52 6.23
N GLY A 457 -56.00 38.30 7.18
CA GLY A 457 -56.81 39.20 8.01
C GLY A 457 -57.56 40.26 7.19
N TYR A 458 -56.97 40.76 6.11
CA TYR A 458 -57.63 41.71 5.19
C TYR A 458 -58.65 41.07 4.25
N VAL A 459 -58.45 39.80 3.86
CA VAL A 459 -59.36 39.09 2.95
C VAL A 459 -60.64 38.60 3.65
N PHE A 460 -60.59 38.39 4.97
CA PHE A 460 -61.71 37.85 5.76
C PHE A 460 -62.43 38.86 6.65
N GLN A 461 -62.25 40.17 6.46
CA GLN A 461 -63.19 41.13 7.04
C GLN A 461 -64.46 41.15 6.17
N PRO A 462 -65.62 40.64 6.64
CA PRO A 462 -66.87 40.82 5.93
C PRO A 462 -67.18 42.32 5.90
N VAL A 463 -67.37 42.85 4.69
CA VAL A 463 -67.87 44.21 4.45
C VAL A 463 -69.31 44.32 4.93
#